data_AF-A0A2P5FWE4-F1
#
_entry.id   AF-A0A2P5FWE4-F1
#
_cell.length_a   1.000
_cell.length_b   1.000
_cell.length_c   1.000
_cell.angle_alpha   90.00
_cell.angle_beta   90.00
_cell.angle_gamma   90.00
#
_symmetry.space_group_name_H-M   'P 1'
#
loop_
_entity.id
_entity.type
_entity.pdbx_description
1 polymer ?
#
loop_
_entity_poly.entity_id
_entity_poly.type
_entity_poly.pdbx_seq_one_letter_code
_entity_poly.pdbx_strand_id
1 'polypeptide(L)'
;MSPFTCSNVFESGKHATKVQIVEAAGGGTTSESEVRVPPPKPLLIATPLPPQEGEFPLLVFSHGYLLYNSFYSQLIQHVASHGFIVVAPQLYTVAGPDSSEEIKSTAQVTDWLSKGLQNLLPPQVKAKLSKVGLAGHSRGGKSSFALALSKEINTTLKFSALIGIDPVDGMDKGKQTPPPVLTYVPHSFDLDMPVMVIGSGLGEVKRNPLFPPCAPKGVNHEDFFKECKEPACYFVVKDYGHLDMLDDETKGIRGKFSYCLCKNGKSREPMRRFVGGIMVAFMKAYLEGDSTSLMAIKDGSETLPVELETVELHL
;
A
#
# COMPACT_ATOMS: atom_id res chain seq x y z
N MET A 1 17.84 29.17 -15.70
CA MET A 1 17.48 27.80 -15.27
C MET A 1 17.21 27.87 -13.78
N SER A 2 15.95 27.79 -13.36
CA SER A 2 15.61 27.74 -11.93
C SER A 2 16.07 26.39 -11.39
N PRO A 3 16.72 26.31 -10.22
CA PRO A 3 17.08 25.03 -9.65
C PRO A 3 15.77 24.27 -9.38
N PHE A 4 15.58 23.13 -10.01
CA PHE A 4 14.53 22.20 -9.60
C PHE A 4 14.89 21.78 -8.18
N THR A 5 14.27 22.40 -7.18
CA THR A 5 14.28 21.92 -5.81
C THR A 5 13.73 20.49 -5.85
N CYS A 6 14.59 19.51 -5.60
CA CYS A 6 14.16 18.13 -5.41
C CYS A 6 13.12 18.15 -4.29
N SER A 7 11.84 17.92 -4.62
CA SER A 7 10.79 18.00 -3.62
C SER A 7 11.00 16.86 -2.63
N ASN A 8 11.20 17.20 -1.36
CA ASN A 8 11.29 16.22 -0.27
C ASN A 8 10.10 15.26 -0.36
N VAL A 9 10.39 13.96 -0.52
CA VAL A 9 9.35 12.93 -0.71
C VAL A 9 8.47 12.73 0.53
N PHE A 10 8.93 13.16 1.72
CA PHE A 10 8.20 13.08 2.99
C PHE A 10 7.25 14.27 3.26
N GLU A 11 7.24 15.25 2.37
CA GLU A 11 6.29 16.36 2.35
C GLU A 11 5.28 16.19 1.21
N SER A 12 4.19 16.97 1.25
CA SER A 12 3.24 17.04 0.13
C SER A 12 3.96 17.39 -1.16
N GLY A 13 3.69 16.62 -2.21
CA GLY A 13 4.25 16.84 -3.54
C GLY A 13 3.65 18.06 -4.25
N LYS A 14 4.14 18.32 -5.46
CA LYS A 14 3.80 19.51 -6.25
C LYS A 14 2.36 19.53 -6.81
N HIS A 15 1.67 18.39 -6.83
CA HIS A 15 0.34 18.29 -7.40
C HIS A 15 -0.73 18.51 -6.33
N ALA A 16 -1.71 19.37 -6.62
CA ALA A 16 -2.99 19.31 -5.93
C ALA A 16 -3.63 17.93 -6.18
N THR A 17 -4.53 17.50 -5.32
CA THR A 17 -5.09 16.14 -5.36
C THR A 17 -6.60 16.13 -5.25
N LYS A 18 -7.24 15.18 -5.92
CA LYS A 18 -8.66 14.84 -5.69
C LYS A 18 -8.74 13.43 -5.12
N VAL A 19 -9.39 13.29 -3.96
CA VAL A 19 -9.77 12.00 -3.38
C VAL A 19 -11.27 11.81 -3.57
N GLN A 20 -11.70 10.68 -4.12
CA GLN A 20 -13.10 10.40 -4.38
C GLN A 20 -13.47 8.95 -4.02
N ILE A 21 -14.70 8.76 -3.55
CA ILE A 21 -15.31 7.45 -3.32
C ILE A 21 -16.14 7.11 -4.55
N VAL A 22 -16.03 5.87 -5.02
CA VAL A 22 -16.78 5.35 -6.16
C VAL A 22 -17.47 4.06 -5.75
N GLU A 23 -18.76 3.98 -6.00
CA GLU A 23 -19.56 2.79 -5.68
C GLU A 23 -19.31 1.64 -6.66
N ALA A 24 -19.52 0.41 -6.19
CA ALA A 24 -19.47 -0.77 -7.05
C ALA A 24 -20.70 -0.90 -7.95
N ALA A 25 -20.61 -1.79 -8.94
CA ALA A 25 -21.76 -2.23 -9.72
C ALA A 25 -22.93 -2.68 -8.80
N GLY A 26 -24.11 -2.07 -8.97
CA GLY A 26 -25.35 -2.48 -8.29
C GLY A 26 -25.65 -1.83 -6.92
N GLY A 27 -24.89 -0.80 -6.51
CA GLY A 27 -25.00 -0.18 -5.18
C GLY A 27 -26.04 0.94 -4.97
N GLY A 28 -26.86 1.31 -5.98
CA GLY A 28 -27.81 2.43 -5.81
C GLY A 28 -28.94 2.51 -6.82
N THR A 29 -30.12 2.89 -6.34
CA THR A 29 -31.31 3.28 -7.11
C THR A 29 -31.16 4.69 -7.71
N THR A 30 -31.14 4.76 -9.05
CA THR A 30 -31.44 5.91 -9.95
C THR A 30 -30.88 7.31 -9.63
N SER A 31 -29.85 7.77 -10.38
CA SER A 31 -29.98 8.77 -11.48
C SER A 31 -28.61 9.30 -11.95
N GLU A 32 -28.41 9.21 -13.27
CA GLU A 32 -27.59 10.07 -14.15
C GLU A 32 -26.11 10.34 -13.82
N SER A 33 -25.34 9.26 -13.81
CA SER A 33 -24.00 9.19 -14.41
C SER A 33 -23.66 7.72 -14.51
N GLU A 34 -24.19 7.04 -15.53
CA GLU A 34 -23.83 5.65 -15.79
C GLU A 34 -22.32 5.56 -16.03
N VAL A 35 -21.57 5.16 -15.01
CA VAL A 35 -20.19 4.69 -15.22
C VAL A 35 -20.33 3.50 -16.16
N ARG A 36 -19.97 3.71 -17.43
CA ARG A 36 -20.20 2.76 -18.53
C ARG A 36 -19.65 1.36 -18.25
N VAL A 37 -18.66 1.27 -17.36
CA VAL A 37 -18.11 0.02 -16.82
C VAL A 37 -17.85 0.21 -15.30
N PRO A 38 -18.82 -0.11 -14.42
CA PRO A 38 -18.66 0.10 -12.98
C PRO A 38 -17.55 -0.80 -12.40
N PRO A 39 -16.88 -0.36 -11.32
CA PRO A 39 -15.83 -1.18 -10.69
C PRO A 39 -16.42 -2.39 -9.97
N PRO A 40 -15.65 -3.50 -9.85
CA PRO A 40 -16.11 -4.72 -9.18
C PRO A 40 -16.19 -4.57 -7.66
N LYS A 41 -15.58 -3.53 -7.09
CA LYS A 41 -15.62 -3.18 -5.67
C LYS A 41 -15.75 -1.66 -5.51
N PRO A 42 -16.29 -1.17 -4.38
CA PRO A 42 -16.23 0.25 -4.09
C PRO A 42 -14.77 0.68 -4.00
N LEU A 43 -14.44 1.85 -4.56
CA LEU A 43 -13.07 2.34 -4.65
C LEU A 43 -12.93 3.65 -3.88
N LEU A 44 -11.77 3.84 -3.26
CA LEU A 44 -11.26 5.15 -2.91
C LEU A 44 -10.12 5.46 -3.89
N ILE A 45 -10.26 6.54 -4.65
CA ILE A 45 -9.31 6.92 -5.69
C ILE A 45 -8.69 8.26 -5.33
N ALA A 46 -7.37 8.31 -5.21
CA ALA A 46 -6.60 9.54 -5.11
C ALA A 46 -5.92 9.83 -6.46
N THR A 47 -6.10 11.06 -6.97
CA THR A 47 -5.60 11.46 -8.29
C THR A 47 -4.84 12.78 -8.20
N PRO A 48 -3.71 12.93 -8.91
CA PRO A 48 -3.06 14.23 -9.07
C PRO A 48 -3.91 15.12 -9.98
N LEU A 49 -3.87 16.42 -9.73
CA LEU A 49 -4.51 17.46 -10.55
C LEU A 49 -3.42 18.33 -11.18
N PRO A 50 -2.83 17.89 -12.31
CA PRO A 50 -1.83 18.68 -13.01
C PRO A 50 -2.47 19.90 -13.72
N PRO A 51 -1.69 20.96 -13.95
CA PRO A 51 -2.14 22.13 -14.70
C PRO A 51 -2.29 21.86 -16.21
N GLN A 52 -1.67 20.79 -16.71
CA GLN A 52 -1.70 20.36 -18.11
C GLN A 52 -1.92 18.85 -18.18
N GLU A 53 -2.24 18.34 -19.37
CA GLU A 53 -2.42 16.91 -19.59
C GLU A 53 -1.16 16.12 -19.19
N GLY A 54 -1.36 15.01 -18.48
CA GLY A 54 -0.27 14.15 -18.02
C GLY A 54 -0.69 12.68 -17.94
N GLU A 55 0.29 11.81 -18.18
CA GLU A 55 0.17 10.37 -18.00
C GLU A 55 0.92 9.96 -16.72
N PHE A 56 0.24 9.29 -15.79
CA PHE A 56 0.77 9.01 -14.45
C PHE A 56 0.82 7.50 -14.17
N PRO A 57 1.90 6.98 -13.57
CA PRO A 57 1.91 5.63 -13.02
C PRO A 57 0.82 5.47 -11.95
N LEU A 58 0.41 4.23 -11.70
CA LEU A 58 -0.66 3.95 -10.76
C LEU A 58 -0.29 2.88 -9.74
N LEU A 59 -0.91 2.95 -8.56
CA LEU A 59 -0.75 2.03 -7.45
C LEU A 59 -2.11 1.44 -7.07
N VAL A 60 -2.23 0.12 -7.05
CA VAL A 60 -3.37 -0.57 -6.42
C VAL A 60 -3.03 -0.80 -4.95
N PHE A 61 -3.87 -0.33 -4.02
CA PHE A 61 -3.58 -0.36 -2.58
C PHE A 61 -4.62 -1.14 -1.77
N SER A 62 -4.20 -2.22 -1.12
CA SER A 62 -5.06 -3.11 -0.32
C SER A 62 -4.98 -2.81 1.18
N HIS A 63 -6.12 -2.54 1.81
CA HIS A 63 -6.21 -2.25 3.24
C HIS A 63 -6.00 -3.50 4.12
N GLY A 64 -5.61 -3.27 5.38
CA GLY A 64 -5.46 -4.32 6.40
C GLY A 64 -6.77 -4.93 6.92
N TYR A 65 -6.63 -5.98 7.75
CA TYR A 65 -7.75 -6.76 8.29
C TYR A 65 -8.73 -5.92 9.12
N LEU A 66 -10.03 -6.01 8.84
CA LEU A 66 -11.11 -5.25 9.52
C LEU A 66 -11.00 -3.72 9.40
N LEU A 67 -10.20 -3.21 8.46
CA LEU A 67 -10.06 -1.78 8.19
C LEU A 67 -10.90 -1.36 6.97
N TYR A 68 -11.10 -0.06 6.83
CA TYR A 68 -11.65 0.55 5.62
C TYR A 68 -10.54 1.14 4.78
N ASN A 69 -10.72 1.16 3.46
CA ASN A 69 -9.81 1.87 2.55
C ASN A 69 -9.71 3.37 2.89
N SER A 70 -10.80 3.97 3.39
CA SER A 70 -10.88 5.36 3.84
C SER A 70 -10.01 5.69 5.04
N PHE A 71 -9.49 4.71 5.77
CA PHE A 71 -8.53 4.96 6.86
C PHE A 71 -7.10 5.23 6.38
N TYR A 72 -6.87 5.19 5.06
CA TYR A 72 -5.58 5.47 4.43
C TYR A 72 -5.65 6.72 3.56
N SER A 73 -6.69 7.55 3.71
CA SER A 73 -6.96 8.65 2.78
C SER A 73 -5.82 9.66 2.72
N GLN A 74 -5.21 9.99 3.87
CA GLN A 74 -4.06 10.89 3.95
C GLN A 74 -2.81 10.26 3.34
N LEU A 75 -2.61 8.95 3.52
CA LEU A 75 -1.47 8.23 2.92
C LEU A 75 -1.56 8.21 1.39
N ILE A 76 -2.70 7.80 0.84
CA ILE A 76 -2.86 7.71 -0.62
C ILE A 76 -2.89 9.11 -1.27
N GLN A 77 -3.37 10.12 -0.54
CA GLN A 77 -3.33 11.51 -0.97
C GLN A 77 -1.89 12.02 -1.04
N HIS A 78 -1.06 11.69 -0.05
CA HIS A 78 0.38 11.99 -0.07
C HIS A 78 1.02 11.43 -1.33
N VAL A 79 0.83 10.14 -1.59
CA VAL A 79 1.34 9.49 -2.80
C VAL A 79 0.82 10.18 -4.07
N ALA A 80 -0.46 10.52 -4.13
CA ALA A 80 -1.03 11.19 -5.29
C ALA A 80 -0.47 12.59 -5.55
N SER A 81 -0.15 13.34 -4.48
CA SER A 81 0.47 14.67 -4.61
C SER A 81 1.85 14.65 -5.29
N HIS A 82 2.50 13.48 -5.34
CA HIS A 82 3.77 13.25 -6.04
C HIS A 82 3.63 12.78 -7.49
N GLY A 83 2.42 12.71 -8.03
CA GLY A 83 2.19 12.35 -9.43
C GLY A 83 1.88 10.86 -9.64
N PHE A 84 1.18 10.23 -8.70
CA PHE A 84 0.73 8.84 -8.86
C PHE A 84 -0.79 8.77 -8.74
N ILE A 85 -1.42 7.89 -9.51
CA ILE A 85 -2.83 7.55 -9.27
C ILE A 85 -2.87 6.42 -8.24
N VAL A 86 -3.67 6.55 -7.18
CA VAL A 86 -3.85 5.46 -6.22
C VAL A 86 -5.29 4.97 -6.25
N VAL A 87 -5.47 3.67 -6.46
CA VAL A 87 -6.77 3.00 -6.47
C VAL A 87 -6.81 2.02 -5.29
N ALA A 88 -7.62 2.34 -4.28
CA ALA A 88 -7.75 1.54 -3.07
C ALA A 88 -9.16 0.91 -2.98
N PRO A 89 -9.33 -0.37 -3.34
CA PRO A 89 -10.62 -1.03 -3.22
C PRO A 89 -11.02 -1.28 -1.77
N GLN A 90 -12.31 -1.17 -1.48
CA GLN A 90 -12.92 -1.72 -0.27
C GLN A 90 -13.19 -3.21 -0.50
N LEU A 91 -12.30 -4.07 0.01
CA LEU A 91 -12.27 -5.49 -0.35
C LEU A 91 -13.47 -6.27 0.20
N TYR A 92 -13.91 -5.89 1.39
CA TYR A 92 -15.04 -6.50 2.10
C TYR A 92 -15.72 -5.51 3.04
N THR A 93 -16.96 -5.81 3.41
CA THR A 93 -17.65 -5.20 4.56
C THR A 93 -17.54 -6.06 5.81
N VAL A 94 -17.50 -7.38 5.69
CA VAL A 94 -17.29 -8.36 6.77
C VAL A 94 -16.14 -9.27 6.37
N ALA A 95 -15.23 -9.55 7.30
CA ALA A 95 -14.04 -10.36 7.03
C ALA A 95 -14.07 -11.67 7.81
N GLY A 96 -13.68 -12.75 7.15
CA GLY A 96 -13.32 -14.03 7.77
C GLY A 96 -11.80 -14.20 7.83
N PRO A 97 -11.27 -15.33 8.33
CA PRO A 97 -9.83 -15.57 8.41
C PRO A 97 -9.15 -15.81 7.05
N ASP A 98 -9.89 -16.29 6.06
CA ASP A 98 -9.39 -16.62 4.72
C ASP A 98 -9.31 -15.38 3.82
N SER A 99 -8.15 -15.14 3.19
CA SER A 99 -7.84 -13.97 2.37
C SER A 99 -7.99 -14.15 0.85
N SER A 100 -8.51 -15.30 0.40
CA SER A 100 -8.64 -15.66 -1.02
C SER A 100 -9.56 -14.70 -1.77
N GLU A 101 -10.65 -14.26 -1.13
CA GLU A 101 -11.59 -13.33 -1.75
C GLU A 101 -11.00 -11.93 -1.90
N GLU A 102 -10.14 -11.48 -0.97
CA GLU A 102 -9.38 -10.24 -1.15
C GLU A 102 -8.41 -10.31 -2.32
N ILE A 103 -7.71 -11.43 -2.48
CA ILE A 103 -6.78 -11.66 -3.60
C ILE A 103 -7.54 -11.59 -4.93
N LYS A 104 -8.64 -12.33 -5.05
CA LYS A 104 -9.51 -12.31 -6.24
C LYS A 104 -10.09 -10.93 -6.52
N SER A 105 -10.56 -10.24 -5.48
CA SER A 105 -11.13 -8.90 -5.61
C SER A 105 -10.10 -7.89 -6.11
N THR A 106 -8.87 -7.96 -5.58
CA THR A 106 -7.76 -7.10 -6.00
C THR A 106 -7.37 -7.39 -7.45
N ALA A 107 -7.34 -8.66 -7.85
CA ALA A 107 -7.09 -9.06 -9.23
C ALA A 107 -8.17 -8.52 -10.19
N GLN A 108 -9.45 -8.67 -9.83
CA GLN A 108 -10.58 -8.16 -10.62
C GLN A 108 -10.54 -6.64 -10.77
N VAL A 109 -10.23 -5.90 -9.69
CA VAL A 109 -10.06 -4.44 -9.75
C VAL A 109 -8.91 -4.08 -10.67
N THR A 110 -7.79 -4.78 -10.58
CA THR A 110 -6.60 -4.57 -11.43
C THR A 110 -6.95 -4.75 -12.91
N ASP A 111 -7.60 -5.85 -13.29
CA ASP A 111 -7.99 -6.10 -14.67
C ASP A 111 -9.03 -5.10 -15.19
N TRP A 112 -9.91 -4.62 -14.31
CA TRP A 112 -10.90 -3.61 -14.62
C TRP A 112 -10.29 -2.24 -14.93
N LEU A 113 -9.08 -1.92 -14.44
CA LEU A 113 -8.45 -0.61 -14.65
C LEU A 113 -8.37 -0.22 -16.13
N SER A 114 -8.06 -1.19 -17.01
CA SER A 114 -7.96 -0.99 -18.46
C SER A 114 -9.29 -0.64 -19.15
N LYS A 115 -10.42 -0.91 -18.49
CA LYS A 115 -11.77 -0.77 -19.05
C LYS A 115 -12.51 0.42 -18.48
N GLY A 116 -12.36 0.67 -17.19
CA GLY A 116 -13.21 1.60 -16.45
C GLY A 116 -12.52 2.80 -15.83
N LEU A 117 -11.23 2.71 -15.49
CA LEU A 117 -10.57 3.73 -14.65
C LEU A 117 -10.62 5.12 -15.29
N GLN A 118 -10.34 5.23 -16.59
CA GLN A 118 -10.26 6.53 -17.28
C GLN A 118 -11.55 7.35 -17.17
N ASN A 119 -12.71 6.70 -17.09
CA ASN A 119 -14.01 7.39 -16.96
C ASN A 119 -14.19 8.07 -15.59
N LEU A 120 -13.36 7.70 -14.61
CA LEU A 120 -13.39 8.24 -13.26
C LEU A 120 -12.28 9.27 -13.02
N LEU A 121 -11.31 9.40 -13.93
CA LEU A 121 -10.20 10.32 -13.81
C LEU A 121 -10.58 11.71 -14.34
N PRO A 122 -9.96 12.78 -13.82
CA PRO A 122 -10.04 14.10 -14.46
C PRO A 122 -9.62 14.03 -15.94
N PRO A 123 -10.23 14.82 -16.85
CA PRO A 123 -9.95 14.73 -18.29
C PRO A 123 -8.47 14.87 -18.67
N GLN A 124 -7.71 15.67 -17.90
CA GLN A 124 -6.28 15.91 -18.10
C GLN A 124 -5.37 14.82 -17.51
N VAL A 125 -5.92 13.78 -16.89
CA VAL A 125 -5.17 12.71 -16.22
C VAL A 125 -5.39 11.41 -16.95
N LYS A 126 -4.30 10.81 -17.44
CA LYS A 126 -4.28 9.47 -18.02
C LYS A 126 -3.52 8.50 -17.13
N ALA A 127 -4.04 7.29 -16.98
CA ALA A 127 -3.35 6.23 -16.25
C ALA A 127 -2.36 5.48 -17.15
N LYS A 128 -1.11 5.35 -16.70
CA LYS A 128 -0.07 4.60 -17.38
C LYS A 128 -0.15 3.12 -17.02
N LEU A 129 -1.00 2.36 -17.71
CA LEU A 129 -1.26 0.95 -17.40
C LEU A 129 -0.06 0.01 -17.62
N SER A 130 1.03 0.49 -18.23
CA SER A 130 2.30 -0.24 -18.31
C SER A 130 3.18 -0.07 -17.06
N LYS A 131 2.79 0.78 -16.12
CA LYS A 131 3.51 1.10 -14.87
C LYS A 131 2.55 1.02 -13.68
N VAL A 132 2.23 -0.21 -13.30
CA VAL A 132 1.30 -0.51 -12.20
C VAL A 132 2.06 -1.06 -11.02
N GLY A 133 2.04 -0.34 -9.89
CA GLY A 133 2.48 -0.88 -8.60
C GLY A 133 1.35 -1.63 -7.91
N LEU A 134 1.72 -2.61 -7.08
CA LEU A 134 0.82 -3.26 -6.13
C LEU A 134 1.31 -3.00 -4.71
N ALA A 135 0.42 -2.62 -3.82
CA ALA A 135 0.75 -2.40 -2.42
C ALA A 135 -0.35 -2.87 -1.49
N GLY A 136 0.02 -3.16 -0.25
CA GLY A 136 -0.99 -3.33 0.79
C GLY A 136 -0.40 -3.31 2.19
N HIS A 137 -1.28 -3.07 3.15
CA HIS A 137 -0.92 -3.03 4.57
C HIS A 137 -1.42 -4.29 5.30
N SER A 138 -0.61 -4.86 6.21
CA SER A 138 -1.01 -5.99 7.07
C SER A 138 -1.46 -7.19 6.23
N ARG A 139 -2.66 -7.71 6.48
CA ARG A 139 -3.32 -8.70 5.62
C ARG A 139 -3.45 -8.26 4.16
N GLY A 140 -3.65 -6.97 3.89
CA GLY A 140 -3.64 -6.44 2.52
C GLY A 140 -2.25 -6.54 1.87
N GLY A 141 -1.18 -6.43 2.67
CA GLY A 141 0.20 -6.68 2.23
C GLY A 141 0.40 -8.15 1.89
N LYS A 142 -0.04 -9.07 2.76
CA LYS A 142 -0.09 -10.51 2.47
C LYS A 142 -0.85 -10.81 1.19
N SER A 143 -2.08 -10.29 1.03
CA SER A 143 -2.88 -10.49 -0.19
C SER A 143 -2.17 -9.94 -1.44
N SER A 144 -1.42 -8.86 -1.31
CA SER A 144 -0.63 -8.28 -2.40
C SER A 144 0.52 -9.20 -2.82
N PHE A 145 1.27 -9.76 -1.86
CA PHE A 145 2.28 -10.78 -2.15
C PHE A 145 1.66 -12.04 -2.76
N ALA A 146 0.55 -12.53 -2.21
CA ALA A 146 -0.13 -13.71 -2.72
C ALA A 146 -0.59 -13.55 -4.17
N LEU A 147 -1.08 -12.35 -4.53
CA LEU A 147 -1.47 -12.01 -5.89
C LEU A 147 -0.25 -11.93 -6.82
N ALA A 148 0.81 -11.24 -6.40
CA ALA A 148 2.04 -11.10 -7.19
C ALA A 148 2.74 -12.45 -7.42
N LEU A 149 2.62 -13.40 -6.49
CA LEU A 149 3.14 -14.77 -6.58
C LEU A 149 2.18 -15.73 -7.29
N SER A 150 1.07 -15.25 -7.87
CA SER A 150 0.11 -16.07 -8.62
C SER A 150 -0.46 -17.25 -7.82
N LYS A 151 -0.61 -17.13 -6.50
CA LYS A 151 -1.00 -18.25 -5.63
C LYS A 151 -2.42 -18.76 -5.89
N GLU A 152 -3.33 -17.85 -6.26
CA GLU A 152 -4.75 -18.14 -6.45
C GLU A 152 -5.24 -17.80 -7.87
N ILE A 153 -4.77 -16.67 -8.40
CA ILE A 153 -5.25 -16.10 -9.65
C ILE A 153 -4.16 -15.23 -10.29
N ASN A 154 -4.20 -15.12 -11.62
CA ASN A 154 -3.36 -14.22 -12.39
C ASN A 154 -4.15 -12.98 -12.83
N THR A 155 -3.46 -11.85 -12.94
CA THR A 155 -3.98 -10.65 -13.58
C THR A 155 -3.54 -10.58 -15.05
N THR A 156 -4.34 -9.92 -15.87
CA THR A 156 -3.99 -9.57 -17.25
C THR A 156 -2.98 -8.42 -17.31
N LEU A 157 -3.07 -7.48 -16.38
CA LEU A 157 -2.04 -6.45 -16.20
C LEU A 157 -0.88 -7.01 -15.37
N LYS A 158 0.35 -6.64 -15.77
CA LYS A 158 1.55 -6.96 -15.00
C LYS A 158 1.81 -5.87 -13.96
N PHE A 159 2.30 -6.28 -12.80
CA PHE A 159 2.81 -5.36 -11.80
C PHE A 159 4.29 -5.08 -12.06
N SER A 160 4.67 -3.82 -11.97
CA SER A 160 6.04 -3.34 -12.18
C SER A 160 6.81 -3.17 -10.86
N ALA A 161 6.12 -3.20 -9.71
CA ALA A 161 6.70 -3.07 -8.39
C ALA A 161 5.72 -3.58 -7.32
N LEU A 162 6.24 -4.13 -6.21
CA LEU A 162 5.44 -4.62 -5.08
C LEU A 162 5.85 -3.94 -3.77
N ILE A 163 4.88 -3.51 -2.95
CA ILE A 163 5.12 -2.88 -1.64
C ILE A 163 4.30 -3.57 -0.54
N GLY A 164 4.97 -4.20 0.41
CA GLY A 164 4.36 -4.71 1.64
C GLY A 164 4.55 -3.74 2.81
N ILE A 165 3.47 -3.12 3.28
CA ILE A 165 3.50 -2.32 4.51
C ILE A 165 3.11 -3.24 5.66
N ASP A 166 4.06 -3.53 6.51
CA ASP A 166 3.97 -4.39 7.68
C ASP A 166 3.14 -5.66 7.41
N PRO A 167 3.47 -6.45 6.37
CA PRO A 167 2.65 -7.58 5.95
C PRO A 167 2.59 -8.68 7.01
N VAL A 168 1.44 -9.36 7.11
CA VAL A 168 1.21 -10.41 8.12
C VAL A 168 0.57 -11.65 7.50
N ASP A 169 1.24 -12.80 7.60
CA ASP A 169 0.81 -14.06 6.97
C ASP A 169 -0.14 -14.90 7.86
N GLY A 170 -0.39 -14.48 9.10
CA GLY A 170 -1.37 -15.09 9.97
C GLY A 170 -1.14 -14.81 11.45
N MET A 171 -1.44 -15.79 12.30
CA MET A 171 -1.42 -15.59 13.76
C MET A 171 -0.10 -16.02 14.41
N ASP A 172 0.59 -16.98 13.79
CA ASP A 172 1.85 -17.56 14.29
C ASP A 172 2.46 -18.44 13.18
N LYS A 173 3.72 -18.82 13.33
CA LYS A 173 4.35 -19.81 12.46
C LYS A 173 3.62 -21.14 12.54
N GLY A 174 3.21 -21.69 11.38
CA GLY A 174 2.35 -22.88 11.31
C GLY A 174 0.87 -22.62 11.58
N LYS A 175 0.48 -21.35 11.78
CA LYS A 175 -0.91 -20.88 11.91
C LYS A 175 -1.17 -19.72 10.94
N GLN A 176 -0.62 -19.82 9.74
CA GLN A 176 -0.84 -18.86 8.68
C GLN A 176 -2.30 -18.90 8.22
N THR A 177 -2.85 -17.75 7.84
CA THR A 177 -4.19 -17.68 7.27
C THR A 177 -4.15 -18.18 5.81
N PRO A 178 -5.24 -18.78 5.29
CA PRO A 178 -5.26 -19.19 3.90
C PRO A 178 -5.32 -18.00 2.90
N PRO A 179 -4.68 -18.12 1.72
CA PRO A 179 -3.58 -19.05 1.45
C PRO A 179 -2.30 -18.61 2.20
N PRO A 180 -1.47 -19.55 2.69
CA PRO A 180 -0.17 -19.20 3.26
C PRO A 180 0.76 -18.67 2.17
N VAL A 181 1.44 -17.56 2.45
CA VAL A 181 2.38 -16.94 1.52
C VAL A 181 3.82 -17.34 1.84
N LEU A 182 4.19 -17.31 3.12
CA LEU A 182 5.53 -17.64 3.59
C LEU A 182 5.80 -19.14 3.44
N THR A 183 6.95 -19.46 2.85
CA THR A 183 7.46 -20.83 2.68
C THR A 183 8.52 -21.18 3.73
N TYR A 184 9.05 -20.17 4.41
CA TYR A 184 10.19 -20.23 5.33
C TYR A 184 11.51 -20.66 4.67
N VAL A 185 11.61 -20.50 3.35
CA VAL A 185 12.83 -20.69 2.58
C VAL A 185 13.34 -19.32 2.14
N PRO A 186 14.56 -18.90 2.52
CA PRO A 186 15.11 -17.62 2.09
C PRO A 186 15.13 -17.50 0.55
N HIS A 187 14.82 -16.31 0.04
CA HIS A 187 14.78 -16.02 -1.40
C HIS A 187 13.85 -16.93 -2.23
N SER A 188 12.79 -17.47 -1.62
CA SER A 188 11.84 -18.36 -2.30
C SER A 188 10.88 -17.63 -3.25
N PHE A 189 10.62 -16.35 -3.03
CA PHE A 189 9.63 -15.59 -3.78
C PHE A 189 10.14 -15.37 -5.20
N ASP A 190 9.46 -16.00 -6.15
CA ASP A 190 9.75 -15.87 -7.57
C ASP A 190 8.92 -14.74 -8.16
N LEU A 191 9.45 -13.53 -8.01
CA LEU A 191 8.85 -12.26 -8.42
C LEU A 191 9.71 -11.64 -9.51
N ASP A 192 9.11 -11.22 -10.61
CA ASP A 192 9.78 -10.57 -11.76
C ASP A 192 9.85 -9.05 -11.63
N MET A 193 9.59 -8.53 -10.42
CA MET A 193 9.54 -7.11 -10.11
C MET A 193 10.27 -6.78 -8.79
N PRO A 194 10.76 -5.53 -8.63
CA PRO A 194 11.35 -5.07 -7.37
C PRO A 194 10.32 -5.06 -6.24
N VAL A 195 10.79 -5.37 -5.03
CA VAL A 195 9.97 -5.43 -3.81
C VAL A 195 10.44 -4.44 -2.77
N MET A 196 9.52 -3.79 -2.07
CA MET A 196 9.80 -3.06 -0.84
C MET A 196 8.95 -3.58 0.31
N VAL A 197 9.58 -3.82 1.45
CA VAL A 197 8.92 -4.17 2.70
C VAL A 197 9.17 -3.07 3.72
N ILE A 198 8.11 -2.58 4.37
CA ILE A 198 8.20 -1.56 5.42
C ILE A 198 7.66 -2.15 6.72
N GLY A 199 8.50 -2.41 7.71
CA GLY A 199 8.12 -2.95 9.01
C GLY A 199 7.81 -1.89 10.07
N SER A 200 7.07 -2.30 11.10
CA SER A 200 6.87 -1.49 12.32
C SER A 200 7.57 -2.15 13.51
N GLY A 201 8.43 -1.39 14.22
CA GLY A 201 9.22 -1.92 15.33
C GLY A 201 8.40 -2.33 16.56
N LEU A 202 7.18 -1.79 16.69
CA LEU A 202 6.24 -2.18 17.76
C LEU A 202 5.23 -3.25 17.32
N GLY A 203 5.26 -3.72 16.07
CA GLY A 203 4.29 -4.68 15.54
C GLY A 203 4.26 -6.02 16.27
N GLU A 204 5.43 -6.49 16.71
CA GLU A 204 5.62 -7.71 17.52
C GLU A 204 5.27 -7.53 19.00
N VAL A 205 5.10 -6.28 19.46
CA VAL A 205 4.89 -5.97 20.88
C VAL A 205 3.41 -6.13 21.22
N LYS A 206 3.11 -6.99 22.20
CA LYS A 206 1.77 -7.09 22.78
C LYS A 206 1.39 -5.76 23.42
N ARG A 207 0.21 -5.25 23.11
CA ARG A 207 -0.32 -4.06 23.79
C ARG A 207 -0.62 -4.33 25.26
N ASN A 208 -1.24 -5.47 25.54
CA ASN A 208 -1.58 -5.94 26.88
C ASN A 208 -1.73 -7.48 26.88
N PRO A 209 -1.90 -8.14 28.04
CA PRO A 209 -1.98 -9.61 28.10
C PRO A 209 -3.16 -10.23 27.34
N LEU A 210 -4.22 -9.47 27.04
CA LEU A 210 -5.44 -9.97 26.39
C LEU A 210 -5.37 -9.90 24.86
N PHE A 211 -4.54 -9.04 24.29
CA PHE A 211 -4.40 -8.88 22.84
C PHE A 211 -3.05 -9.42 22.36
N PRO A 212 -3.04 -10.34 21.38
CA PRO A 212 -1.79 -10.80 20.78
C PRO A 212 -1.08 -9.67 20.02
N PRO A 213 0.20 -9.85 19.64
CA PRO A 213 0.87 -8.95 18.71
C PRO A 213 0.09 -8.84 17.40
N CYS A 214 0.14 -7.67 16.77
CA CYS A 214 -0.54 -7.47 15.50
C CYS A 214 0.27 -7.95 14.30
N ALA A 215 1.60 -7.95 14.42
CA ALA A 215 2.53 -8.51 13.45
C ALA A 215 3.49 -9.49 14.16
N PRO A 216 3.01 -10.69 14.56
CA PRO A 216 3.81 -11.61 15.35
C PRO A 216 5.00 -12.16 14.57
N LYS A 217 6.12 -12.36 15.28
CA LYS A 217 7.35 -12.95 14.74
C LYS A 217 7.08 -14.30 14.07
N GLY A 218 7.72 -14.55 12.93
CA GLY A 218 7.57 -15.80 12.17
C GLY A 218 6.42 -15.74 11.14
N VAL A 219 5.67 -14.65 11.08
CA VAL A 219 4.68 -14.38 10.03
C VAL A 219 4.61 -12.90 9.65
N ASN A 220 5.66 -12.11 9.89
CA ASN A 220 5.62 -10.65 9.75
C ASN A 220 6.55 -10.11 8.65
N HIS A 221 6.69 -8.79 8.59
CA HIS A 221 7.51 -8.06 7.62
C HIS A 221 8.94 -8.60 7.47
N GLU A 222 9.59 -9.03 8.56
CA GLU A 222 10.94 -9.60 8.52
C GLU A 222 10.95 -10.90 7.72
N ASP A 223 9.96 -11.77 7.95
CA ASP A 223 9.83 -13.05 7.24
C ASP A 223 9.50 -12.85 5.76
N PHE A 224 8.62 -11.88 5.43
CA PHE A 224 8.33 -11.53 4.04
C PHE A 224 9.58 -11.04 3.30
N PHE A 225 10.38 -10.17 3.93
CA PHE A 225 11.59 -9.66 3.31
C PHE A 225 12.65 -10.76 3.08
N LYS A 226 12.85 -11.66 4.06
CA LYS A 226 13.80 -12.79 3.94
C LYS A 226 13.52 -13.71 2.75
N GLU A 227 12.25 -13.82 2.34
CA GLU A 227 11.86 -14.64 1.19
C GLU A 227 11.96 -13.90 -0.14
N CYS A 228 12.14 -12.57 -0.14
CA CYS A 228 12.30 -11.78 -1.36
C CYS A 228 13.66 -12.03 -2.03
N LYS A 229 13.66 -12.06 -3.37
CA LYS A 229 14.88 -11.98 -4.19
C LYS A 229 15.19 -10.52 -4.50
N GLU A 230 16.44 -10.24 -4.84
CA GLU A 230 16.86 -8.91 -5.31
C GLU A 230 16.21 -8.59 -6.68
N PRO A 231 15.82 -7.33 -6.95
CA PRO A 231 15.95 -6.16 -6.07
C PRO A 231 14.89 -6.11 -4.95
N ALA A 232 15.34 -5.94 -3.71
CA ALA A 232 14.49 -5.86 -2.53
C ALA A 232 14.97 -4.77 -1.55
N CYS A 233 14.04 -3.97 -1.04
CA CYS A 233 14.27 -2.91 -0.06
C CYS A 233 13.54 -3.22 1.25
N TYR A 234 14.17 -2.95 2.39
CA TYR A 234 13.58 -3.18 3.71
C TYR A 234 13.90 -2.05 4.67
N PHE A 235 12.84 -1.55 5.30
CA PHE A 235 12.92 -0.45 6.27
C PHE A 235 12.09 -0.80 7.49
N VAL A 236 12.63 -0.62 8.69
CA VAL A 236 11.87 -0.82 9.94
C VAL A 236 11.85 0.47 10.74
N VAL A 237 10.64 0.94 11.07
CA VAL A 237 10.47 2.17 11.85
C VAL A 237 10.38 1.82 13.34
N LYS A 238 11.36 2.27 14.12
CA LYS A 238 11.64 1.78 15.48
C LYS A 238 10.47 1.93 16.46
N ASP A 239 10.00 3.15 16.68
CA ASP A 239 9.06 3.48 17.77
C ASP A 239 7.59 3.57 17.32
N TYR A 240 7.22 2.85 16.25
CA TYR A 240 5.89 2.90 15.65
C TYR A 240 5.29 1.51 15.50
N GLY A 241 3.96 1.46 15.58
CA GLY A 241 3.18 0.24 15.57
C GLY A 241 2.45 -0.01 14.27
N HIS A 242 1.85 -1.19 14.24
CA HIS A 242 1.16 -1.78 13.09
C HIS A 242 0.02 -0.93 12.51
N LEU A 243 -0.48 0.07 13.23
CA LEU A 243 -1.61 0.90 12.76
C LEU A 243 -1.25 2.39 12.68
N ASP A 244 0.03 2.74 12.80
CA ASP A 244 0.45 4.14 12.88
C ASP A 244 0.62 4.82 11.51
N MET A 245 0.45 4.09 10.41
CA MET A 245 0.38 4.66 9.05
C MET A 245 -1.04 5.09 8.65
N LEU A 246 -2.04 4.83 9.48
CA LEU A 246 -3.43 5.23 9.21
C LEU A 246 -3.61 6.74 9.35
N ASP A 247 -4.78 7.21 8.90
CA ASP A 247 -5.23 8.59 9.11
C ASP A 247 -5.24 8.94 10.60
N ASP A 248 -4.97 10.21 10.92
CA ASP A 248 -4.94 10.71 12.31
C ASP A 248 -6.27 10.48 13.03
N GLU A 249 -7.38 10.55 12.29
CA GLU A 249 -8.73 10.25 12.75
C GLU A 249 -9.38 9.15 11.92
N THR A 250 -9.62 7.99 12.54
CA THR A 250 -10.40 6.90 11.93
C THR A 250 -11.77 6.80 12.58
N LYS A 251 -12.84 6.95 11.79
CA LYS A 251 -14.23 7.05 12.27
C LYS A 251 -14.87 5.67 12.56
N GLY A 252 -15.93 5.70 13.35
CA GLY A 252 -16.76 4.52 13.65
C GLY A 252 -16.11 3.52 14.61
N ILE A 253 -16.80 2.40 14.84
CA ILE A 253 -16.37 1.36 15.80
C ILE A 253 -15.02 0.77 15.41
N ARG A 254 -14.83 0.43 14.13
CA ARG A 254 -13.53 -0.06 13.59
C ARG A 254 -12.42 0.97 13.75
N GLY A 255 -12.73 2.24 13.55
CA GLY A 255 -11.78 3.32 13.74
C GLY A 255 -11.32 3.41 15.20
N LYS A 256 -12.24 3.35 16.17
CA LYS A 256 -11.87 3.29 17.59
C LYS A 256 -10.97 2.09 17.92
N PHE A 257 -11.27 0.92 17.36
CA PHE A 257 -10.45 -0.28 17.55
C PHE A 257 -9.03 -0.13 17.02
N SER A 258 -8.83 0.67 15.97
CA SER A 258 -7.49 0.90 15.42
C SER A 258 -6.52 1.62 16.38
N TYR A 259 -7.02 2.27 17.43
CA TYR A 259 -6.17 2.91 18.46
C TYR A 259 -5.87 1.99 19.65
N CYS A 260 -6.60 0.87 19.81
CA CYS A 260 -6.59 0.10 21.04
C CYS A 260 -6.18 -1.37 20.90
N LEU A 261 -6.10 -1.92 19.69
CA LEU A 261 -5.75 -3.33 19.50
C LEU A 261 -4.23 -3.56 19.48
N CYS A 262 -3.49 -2.74 18.75
CA CYS A 262 -2.04 -2.87 18.61
C CYS A 262 -1.28 -1.97 19.59
N LYS A 263 -0.02 -2.30 19.87
CA LYS A 263 0.89 -1.33 20.47
C LYS A 263 1.16 -0.23 19.44
N ASN A 264 1.02 1.02 19.84
CA ASN A 264 1.19 2.19 18.98
C ASN A 264 2.33 3.07 19.53
N GLY A 265 2.92 3.85 18.62
CA GLY A 265 3.82 4.94 18.92
C GLY A 265 3.09 6.18 19.45
N LYS A 266 3.80 7.31 19.47
CA LYS A 266 3.29 8.57 20.05
C LYS A 266 2.20 9.23 19.19
N SER A 267 2.32 9.15 17.87
CA SER A 267 1.41 9.76 16.90
C SER A 267 1.45 8.98 15.57
N ARG A 268 0.46 9.19 14.69
CA ARG A 268 0.42 8.52 13.38
C ARG A 268 1.15 9.29 12.29
N GLU A 269 0.99 10.62 12.29
CA GLU A 269 1.49 11.50 11.24
C GLU A 269 2.95 11.26 10.81
N PRO A 270 3.95 11.12 11.69
CA PRO A 270 5.33 10.91 11.25
C PRO A 270 5.55 9.55 10.58
N MET A 271 4.94 8.47 11.09
CA MET A 271 4.99 7.15 10.45
C MET A 271 4.28 7.16 9.11
N ARG A 272 3.09 7.75 9.03
CA ARG A 272 2.35 7.88 7.77
C ARG A 272 3.15 8.67 6.73
N ARG A 273 3.80 9.76 7.13
CA ARG A 273 4.68 10.56 6.25
C ARG A 273 5.89 9.78 5.79
N PHE A 274 6.53 9.03 6.68
CA PHE A 274 7.63 8.14 6.32
C PHE A 274 7.17 7.12 5.26
N VAL A 275 6.10 6.39 5.54
CA VAL A 275 5.53 5.36 4.64
C VAL A 275 5.16 5.98 3.29
N GLY A 276 4.46 7.11 3.28
CA GLY A 276 4.11 7.81 2.04
C GLY A 276 5.34 8.25 1.24
N GLY A 277 6.35 8.82 1.89
CA GLY A 277 7.57 9.28 1.23
C GLY A 277 8.44 8.15 0.69
N ILE A 278 8.63 7.07 1.44
CA ILE A 278 9.42 5.93 0.95
C ILE A 278 8.69 5.17 -0.17
N MET A 279 7.35 5.08 -0.12
CA MET A 279 6.55 4.58 -1.25
C MET A 279 6.79 5.41 -2.51
N VAL A 280 6.76 6.75 -2.39
CA VAL A 280 7.04 7.66 -3.51
C VAL A 280 8.46 7.48 -4.03
N ALA A 281 9.47 7.43 -3.16
CA ALA A 281 10.87 7.24 -3.57
C ALA A 281 11.06 5.92 -4.33
N PHE A 282 10.48 4.84 -3.83
CA PHE A 282 10.53 3.52 -4.46
C PHE A 282 9.80 3.50 -5.82
N MET A 283 8.61 4.09 -5.91
CA MET A 283 7.88 4.15 -7.17
C MET A 283 8.54 5.07 -8.19
N LYS A 284 9.14 6.20 -7.78
CA LYS A 284 9.97 7.02 -8.69
C LYS A 284 11.14 6.23 -9.24
N ALA A 285 11.83 5.46 -8.41
CA ALA A 285 12.97 4.64 -8.83
C ALA A 285 12.57 3.60 -9.88
N TYR A 286 11.55 2.79 -9.58
CA TYR A 286 11.25 1.59 -10.38
C TYR A 286 10.14 1.77 -11.42
N LEU A 287 9.24 2.72 -11.22
CA LEU A 287 8.25 3.06 -12.25
C LEU A 287 8.79 4.18 -13.13
N GLU A 288 9.44 5.20 -12.61
CA GLU A 288 9.85 6.38 -13.41
C GLU A 288 11.32 6.39 -13.83
N GLY A 289 12.15 5.54 -13.23
CA GLY A 289 13.60 5.51 -13.51
C GLY A 289 14.39 6.58 -12.76
N ASP A 290 13.80 7.23 -11.76
CA ASP A 290 14.44 8.25 -10.92
C ASP A 290 14.72 7.70 -9.51
N SER A 291 15.93 7.18 -9.31
CA SER A 291 16.37 6.61 -8.04
C SER A 291 16.91 7.64 -7.04
N THR A 292 16.88 8.94 -7.36
CA THR A 292 17.56 10.00 -6.60
C THR A 292 17.14 9.99 -5.13
N SER A 293 15.84 10.02 -4.85
CA SER A 293 15.34 10.04 -3.47
C SER A 293 15.60 8.73 -2.72
N LEU A 294 15.52 7.59 -3.40
CA LEU A 294 15.75 6.28 -2.77
C LEU A 294 17.23 6.13 -2.36
N MET A 295 18.16 6.55 -3.21
CA MET A 295 19.58 6.56 -2.91
C MET A 295 19.92 7.58 -1.82
N ALA A 296 19.29 8.75 -1.83
CA ALA A 296 19.51 9.76 -0.80
C ALA A 296 19.09 9.26 0.61
N ILE A 297 18.02 8.46 0.69
CA ILE A 297 17.58 7.78 1.92
C ILE A 297 18.58 6.68 2.32
N LYS A 298 19.03 5.86 1.35
CA LYS A 298 20.06 4.82 1.58
C LYS A 298 21.33 5.40 2.20
N ASP A 299 21.79 6.52 1.66
CA ASP A 299 23.07 7.14 2.03
C ASP A 299 22.94 8.00 3.30
N GLY A 300 21.75 8.08 3.91
CA GLY A 300 21.51 8.88 5.12
C GLY A 300 21.58 10.39 4.88
N SER A 301 21.43 10.82 3.63
CA SER A 301 21.51 12.24 3.23
C SER A 301 20.16 12.97 3.30
N GLU A 302 19.06 12.24 3.52
CA GLU A 302 17.72 12.78 3.71
C GLU A 302 17.34 12.82 5.20
N THR A 303 16.65 13.89 5.59
CA THR A 303 16.08 13.98 6.95
C THR A 303 14.76 13.22 7.00
N LEU A 304 14.73 12.13 7.77
CA LEU A 304 13.55 11.28 7.91
C LEU A 304 12.62 11.82 9.01
N PRO A 305 11.29 11.68 8.86
CA PRO A 305 10.33 12.08 9.90
C PRO A 305 10.31 11.12 11.11
N VAL A 306 11.04 10.00 11.04
CA VAL A 306 11.07 8.92 12.03
C VAL A 306 12.49 8.38 12.20
N GLU A 307 12.74 7.71 13.33
CA GLU A 307 13.96 6.92 13.54
C GLU A 307 13.78 5.52 12.94
N LEU A 308 14.76 5.08 12.15
CA LEU A 308 14.80 3.73 11.59
C LEU A 308 15.64 2.81 12.48
N GLU A 309 15.13 1.61 12.71
CA GLU A 309 15.87 0.51 13.35
C GLU A 309 16.69 -0.28 12.33
N THR A 310 16.13 -0.48 11.13
CA THR A 310 16.74 -1.28 10.06
C THR A 310 16.60 -0.58 8.71
N VAL A 311 17.66 -0.64 7.91
CA VAL A 311 17.69 -0.28 6.49
C VAL A 311 18.51 -1.33 5.74
N GLU A 312 17.87 -2.10 4.87
CA GLU A 312 18.53 -3.10 4.01
C GLU A 312 18.08 -2.90 2.57
N LEU A 313 19.05 -2.76 1.66
CA LEU A 313 18.80 -2.42 0.25
C LEU A 313 19.64 -3.32 -0.63
N HIS A 314 18.98 -4.35 -1.18
CA HIS A 314 19.55 -5.26 -2.17
C HIS A 314 19.08 -4.75 -3.54
N LEU A 315 19.90 -3.94 -4.21
CA LEU A 315 19.56 -3.24 -5.47
C LEU A 315 20.13 -3.95 -6.69
#